data_AF-A0A962VXB2-F1
#
_entry.id   AF-A0A962VXB2-F1
#
_cell.length_a   1.000
_cell.length_b   1.000
_cell.length_c   1.000
_cell.angle_alpha   90.00
_cell.angle_beta   90.00
_cell.angle_gamma   90.00
#
_symmetry.space_group_name_H-M   'P 1'
#
loop_
_entity.id
_entity.type
_entity.pdbx_description
1 polymer ?
#
loop_
_entity_poly.entity_id
_entity_poly.type
_entity_poly.pdbx_seq_one_letter_code
_entity_poly.pdbx_strand_id
1 'polypeptide(L)'
;VAEFFSFGTNDLTQTTFGISRDDAATFIETYIRKGVIPADPFISIDVGGVGELIRIAVDKGRSTRPGMKMGICGEHGGDPASIHFCEEVALDYVSCSPFRVPIARLAAAQAVIGKTG
;
A
#
# COMPACT_ATOMS: atom_id res chain seq x y z
N VAL A 1 -8.42 18.35 14.38
CA VAL A 1 -7.38 18.03 13.37
C VAL A 1 -6.98 16.58 13.59
N ALA A 2 -6.75 15.80 12.53
CA ALA A 2 -6.32 14.40 12.69
C ALA A 2 -4.92 14.32 13.31
N GLU A 3 -4.69 13.32 14.17
CA GLU A 3 -3.38 13.12 14.83
C GLU A 3 -2.50 12.09 14.14
N PHE A 4 -3.12 11.20 13.35
CA PHE A 4 -2.48 10.16 12.56
C PHE A 4 -3.34 9.81 11.35
N PHE A 5 -2.74 9.18 10.34
CA PHE A 5 -3.46 8.52 9.24
C PHE A 5 -3.22 7.01 9.23
N SER A 6 -4.27 6.26 8.91
CA SER A 6 -4.18 4.86 8.54
C SER A 6 -4.78 4.70 7.15
N PHE A 7 -3.95 4.37 6.17
CA PHE A 7 -4.39 4.20 4.79
C PHE A 7 -5.15 2.88 4.66
N GLY A 8 -6.47 2.97 4.51
CA GLY A 8 -7.35 1.87 4.13
C GLY A 8 -7.22 1.57 2.64
N THR A 9 -6.16 0.86 2.28
CA THR A 9 -5.76 0.71 0.87
C THR A 9 -6.70 -0.17 0.05
N ASN A 10 -7.50 -1.03 0.68
CA ASN A 10 -8.54 -1.77 -0.04
C ASN A 10 -9.55 -0.80 -0.68
N ASP A 11 -10.15 0.09 0.13
CA ASP A 11 -11.12 1.07 -0.36
C ASP A 11 -10.49 2.14 -1.24
N LEU A 12 -9.25 2.55 -0.92
CA LEU A 12 -8.50 3.48 -1.77
C LEU A 12 -8.24 2.88 -3.15
N THR A 13 -7.87 1.60 -3.26
CA THR A 13 -7.74 0.90 -4.55
C THR A 13 -9.08 0.85 -5.27
N GLN A 14 -10.17 0.46 -4.60
CA GLN A 14 -11.49 0.37 -5.23
C GLN A 14 -11.90 1.71 -5.87
N THR A 15 -11.73 2.80 -5.12
CA THR A 15 -12.13 4.15 -5.56
C THR A 15 -11.17 4.71 -6.62
N THR A 16 -9.88 4.39 -6.56
CA THR A 16 -8.88 4.83 -7.55
C THR A 16 -9.07 4.12 -8.90
N PHE A 17 -9.30 2.81 -8.88
CA PHE A 17 -9.53 2.02 -10.09
C PHE A 17 -10.97 2.10 -10.60
N GLY A 18 -11.92 2.51 -9.76
CA GLY A 18 -13.35 2.44 -10.09
C GLY A 18 -13.85 1.00 -10.20
N ILE A 19 -13.28 0.09 -9.40
CA ILE A 19 -13.57 -1.34 -9.43
C ILE A 19 -13.98 -1.80 -8.03
N SER A 20 -15.13 -2.47 -7.94
CA SER A 20 -15.54 -3.23 -6.75
C SER A 20 -14.68 -4.48 -6.61
N ARG A 21 -14.08 -4.69 -5.44
CA ARG A 21 -13.24 -5.86 -5.14
C ARG A 21 -14.02 -7.16 -5.25
N ASP A 22 -15.27 -7.15 -4.81
CA ASP A 22 -16.14 -8.34 -4.81
C ASP A 22 -16.49 -8.77 -6.24
N ASP A 23 -16.56 -7.83 -7.18
CA ASP A 23 -16.86 -8.09 -8.59
C ASP A 23 -15.61 -8.32 -9.45
N ALA A 24 -14.44 -7.84 -8.98
CA ALA A 24 -13.17 -7.87 -9.71
C ALA A 24 -12.73 -9.28 -10.11
N ALA A 25 -13.03 -10.29 -9.28
CA ALA A 25 -12.65 -11.67 -9.52
C ALA A 25 -13.13 -12.21 -10.89
N THR A 26 -14.21 -11.64 -11.44
CA THR A 26 -14.77 -12.06 -12.73
C THR A 26 -13.93 -11.64 -13.94
N PHE A 27 -13.04 -10.64 -13.82
CA PHE A 27 -12.28 -10.11 -14.95
C PHE A 27 -10.81 -9.79 -14.67
N ILE A 28 -10.37 -9.71 -13.41
CA ILE A 28 -9.02 -9.25 -13.04
C ILE A 28 -7.92 -10.13 -13.66
N GLU A 29 -8.09 -11.45 -13.65
CA GLU A 29 -7.14 -12.37 -14.29
C GLU A 29 -7.05 -12.16 -15.80
N THR A 30 -8.17 -11.84 -16.45
CA THR A 30 -8.19 -11.55 -17.89
C THR A 30 -7.44 -10.26 -18.20
N TYR A 31 -7.53 -9.26 -17.32
CA TYR A 31 -6.76 -8.01 -17.45
C TYR A 31 -5.26 -8.28 -17.31
N ILE A 32 -4.86 -9.11 -16.34
CA ILE A 32 -3.46 -9.52 -16.14
C ILE A 32 -2.95 -10.29 -17.37
N ARG A 33 -3.68 -11.31 -17.83
CA ARG A 33 -3.29 -12.11 -19.02
C ARG A 33 -3.17 -11.28 -20.29
N LYS A 34 -3.98 -10.21 -20.43
CA LYS A 34 -3.94 -9.29 -21.57
C LYS A 34 -2.96 -8.13 -21.39
N GLY A 35 -2.25 -8.05 -20.26
CA GLY A 35 -1.30 -6.98 -19.97
C GLY A 35 -1.96 -5.60 -19.74
N VAL A 36 -3.25 -5.56 -19.42
CA VAL A 36 -3.97 -4.31 -19.08
C VAL A 36 -3.50 -3.78 -17.73
N ILE A 37 -3.27 -4.69 -16.78
CA ILE A 37 -2.66 -4.41 -15.47
C ILE A 37 -1.56 -5.45 -15.21
N PRO A 38 -0.49 -5.09 -14.49
CA PRO A 38 0.64 -6.00 -14.29
C PRO A 38 0.39 -7.06 -13.21
N ALA A 39 -0.47 -6.75 -12.22
CA ALA A 39 -0.80 -7.61 -11.09
C ALA A 39 -2.18 -7.25 -10.54
N ASP A 40 -2.70 -8.07 -9.63
CA ASP A 40 -3.93 -7.76 -8.90
C ASP A 40 -3.70 -6.59 -7.91
N PRO A 41 -4.33 -5.42 -8.14
CA PRO A 41 -4.10 -4.21 -7.35
C PRO A 41 -4.70 -4.29 -5.93
N PHE A 42 -5.45 -5.35 -5.61
CA PHE A 42 -5.95 -5.63 -4.25
C PHE A 42 -5.01 -6.52 -3.43
N ILE A 43 -3.96 -7.06 -4.06
CA ILE A 43 -2.93 -7.88 -3.41
C ILE A 43 -1.64 -7.08 -3.24
N SER A 44 -1.20 -6.43 -4.31
CA SER A 44 0.01 -5.60 -4.32
C SER A 44 -0.33 -4.20 -4.80
N ILE A 45 0.22 -3.20 -4.12
CA ILE A 45 -0.18 -1.81 -4.33
C ILE A 45 0.19 -1.33 -5.73
N ASP A 46 -0.75 -0.68 -6.40
CA ASP A 46 -0.45 0.07 -7.61
C ASP A 46 0.36 1.33 -7.26
N VAL A 47 1.68 1.26 -7.42
CA VAL A 47 2.61 2.35 -7.09
C VAL A 47 2.41 3.60 -7.96
N GLY A 48 1.88 3.43 -9.19
CA GLY A 48 1.69 4.51 -10.15
C GLY A 48 0.41 5.32 -9.95
N GLY A 49 -0.66 4.69 -9.46
CA GLY A 49 -1.94 5.35 -9.18
C GLY A 49 -2.21 5.47 -7.68
N VAL A 50 -2.55 4.36 -7.02
CA VAL A 50 -2.89 4.35 -5.58
C VAL A 50 -1.72 4.87 -4.72
N GLY A 51 -0.50 4.46 -5.07
CA GLY A 51 0.73 4.92 -4.43
C GLY A 51 0.94 6.42 -4.57
N GLU A 52 0.55 7.03 -5.69
CA GLU A 52 0.66 8.47 -5.89
C GLU A 52 -0.27 9.24 -4.95
N LEU A 53 -1.50 8.74 -4.74
CA LEU A 53 -2.41 9.34 -3.76
C LEU A 53 -1.85 9.25 -2.34
N ILE A 54 -1.16 8.17 -1.99
CA ILE A 54 -0.48 8.02 -0.70
C ILE A 54 0.67 9.02 -0.58
N ARG A 55 1.52 9.18 -1.60
CA ARG A 55 2.59 10.20 -1.61
C ARG A 55 2.03 11.60 -1.36
N ILE A 56 0.98 11.98 -2.10
CA ILE A 56 0.31 13.28 -1.94
C ILE A 56 -0.22 13.45 -0.52
N ALA A 57 -0.85 12.42 0.05
CA ALA A 57 -1.39 12.47 1.41
C ALA A 57 -0.30 12.57 2.48
N VAL A 58 0.83 11.87 2.30
CA VAL A 58 1.99 11.94 3.20
C VAL A 58 2.58 13.34 3.19
N ASP A 59 2.87 13.88 2.00
CA ASP A 59 3.49 15.20 1.83
C ASP A 59 2.59 16.30 2.39
N LYS A 60 1.31 16.33 1.97
CA LYS A 60 0.36 17.35 2.44
C LYS A 60 0.06 17.20 3.93
N GLY A 61 -0.08 15.98 4.43
CA GLY A 61 -0.32 15.74 5.85
C GLY A 61 0.84 16.21 6.72
N ARG A 62 2.08 15.83 6.38
CA ARG A 62 3.27 16.22 7.15
C ARG A 62 3.63 17.69 6.97
N SER A 63 3.25 18.33 5.87
CA SER A 63 3.42 19.79 5.69
C SER A 63 2.57 20.61 6.67
N THR A 64 1.41 20.10 7.08
CA THR A 64 0.51 20.78 8.03
C THR A 64 0.74 20.33 9.48
N ARG A 65 1.18 19.08 9.69
CA ARG A 65 1.58 18.54 10.99
C ARG A 65 2.88 17.74 10.87
N PRO A 66 4.04 18.38 11.08
CA PRO A 66 5.32 17.67 11.12
C PRO A 66 5.30 16.54 12.16
N GLY A 67 5.81 15.37 11.77
CA GLY A 67 5.83 14.19 12.65
C GLY A 67 4.48 13.48 12.84
N MET A 68 3.44 13.83 12.06
CA MET A 68 2.19 13.08 12.06
C MET A 68 2.44 11.61 11.71
N LYS A 69 1.93 10.71 12.56
CA LYS A 69 2.07 9.27 12.39
C LYS A 69 1.20 8.78 11.24
N MET A 70 1.78 8.00 10.34
CA MET A 70 1.10 7.51 9.15
C MET A 70 1.41 6.03 8.97
N GLY A 71 0.39 5.20 8.81
CA GLY A 71 0.58 3.78 8.51
C GLY A 71 -0.44 3.26 7.52
N ILE A 72 -0.28 2.00 7.14
CA ILE A 72 -1.18 1.31 6.22
C ILE A 72 -1.84 0.12 6.93
N CYS A 73 -3.09 -0.16 6.57
CA CYS A 73 -3.79 -1.36 6.98
C CYS A 73 -4.37 -2.09 5.76
N GLY A 74 -4.67 -3.37 5.98
CA GLY A 74 -5.23 -4.26 4.96
C GLY A 74 -4.18 -5.16 4.31
N GLU A 75 -4.51 -5.63 3.12
CA GLU A 75 -3.87 -6.78 2.50
C GLU A 75 -2.46 -6.43 2.03
N HIS A 76 -2.29 -5.20 1.54
CA HIS A 76 -1.02 -4.60 1.16
C HIS A 76 -0.04 -4.50 2.34
N GLY A 77 -0.53 -4.38 3.58
CA GLY A 77 0.32 -4.32 4.78
C GLY A 77 1.09 -5.61 5.05
N GLY A 78 0.75 -6.72 4.37
CA GLY A 78 1.45 -8.01 4.45
C GLY A 78 2.07 -8.45 3.13
N ASP A 79 2.10 -7.60 2.11
CA ASP A 79 2.71 -7.86 0.81
C ASP A 79 4.12 -7.24 0.76
N PRO A 80 5.20 -8.02 0.51
CA PRO A 80 6.57 -7.50 0.53
C PRO A 80 6.83 -6.32 -0.41
N ALA A 81 6.26 -6.34 -1.63
CA ALA A 81 6.45 -5.24 -2.60
C ALA A 81 5.76 -3.96 -2.12
N SER A 82 4.53 -4.08 -1.60
CA SER A 82 3.81 -2.97 -1.00
C SER A 82 4.52 -2.40 0.24
N ILE A 83 5.11 -3.26 1.07
CA ILE A 83 5.90 -2.84 2.24
C ILE A 83 7.15 -2.08 1.81
N HIS A 84 7.80 -2.49 0.71
CA HIS A 84 8.93 -1.75 0.16
C HIS A 84 8.52 -0.33 -0.24
N PHE A 85 7.40 -0.19 -0.96
CA PHE A 85 6.83 1.12 -1.26
C PHE A 85 6.48 1.94 -0.01
N CYS A 86 5.93 1.29 1.03
CA CYS A 86 5.61 1.98 2.29
C CYS A 86 6.88 2.54 2.97
N GLU A 87 7.98 1.80 2.90
CA GLU A 87 9.28 2.24 3.39
C GLU A 87 9.85 3.37 2.50
N GLU A 88 9.69 3.33 1.18
CA GLU A 88 10.08 4.42 0.26
C GLU A 88 9.39 5.74 0.59
N VAL A 89 8.08 5.73 0.84
CA VAL A 89 7.29 6.93 1.18
C VAL A 89 7.30 7.25 2.69
N ALA A 90 8.15 6.54 3.45
CA ALA A 90 8.41 6.74 4.88
C ALA A 90 7.15 6.69 5.76
N LEU A 91 6.29 5.68 5.58
CA LEU A 91 5.25 5.38 6.58
C LEU A 91 5.90 4.89 7.89
N ASP A 92 5.25 5.20 9.01
CA ASP A 92 5.70 4.83 10.36
C ASP A 92 5.43 3.37 10.71
N TYR A 93 4.40 2.75 10.11
CA TYR A 93 4.06 1.35 10.37
C TYR A 93 3.25 0.70 9.24
N VAL A 94 3.28 -0.64 9.21
CA VAL A 94 2.36 -1.48 8.44
C VAL A 94 1.55 -2.35 9.39
N SER A 95 0.28 -2.59 9.06
CA SER A 95 -0.63 -3.46 9.82
C SER A 95 -1.21 -4.53 8.91
N CYS A 96 -1.09 -5.80 9.32
CA CYS A 96 -1.54 -6.96 8.55
C CYS A 96 -2.13 -8.04 9.45
N SER A 97 -2.72 -9.07 8.84
CA SER A 97 -3.28 -10.21 9.57
C SER A 97 -2.22 -10.94 10.40
N PRO A 98 -2.59 -11.58 11.53
CA PRO A 98 -1.61 -12.17 12.47
C PRO A 98 -0.59 -13.10 11.83
N PHE A 99 -1.04 -13.95 10.89
CA PHE A 99 -0.17 -14.91 10.20
C PHE A 99 0.81 -14.25 9.20
N ARG A 100 0.53 -13.02 8.75
CA ARG A 100 1.42 -12.26 7.86
C ARG A 100 2.42 -11.39 8.63
N VAL A 101 2.29 -11.24 9.94
CA VAL A 101 3.22 -10.46 10.77
C VAL A 101 4.69 -10.89 10.58
N PRO A 102 5.05 -12.19 10.58
CA PRO A 102 6.44 -12.60 10.34
C PRO A 102 6.96 -12.17 8.97
N ILE A 103 6.13 -12.28 7.93
CA ILE A 103 6.46 -11.87 6.56
C ILE A 103 6.67 -10.36 6.50
N ALA A 104 5.75 -9.60 7.10
CA ALA A 104 5.82 -8.14 7.10
C ALA A 104 7.07 -7.62 7.81
N ARG A 105 7.46 -8.25 8.94
CA ARG A 105 8.70 -7.92 9.65
C ARG A 105 9.94 -8.18 8.81
N LEU A 106 10.00 -9.32 8.12
CA LEU A 106 11.13 -9.66 7.26
C LEU A 106 11.21 -8.69 6.06
N ALA A 107 10.08 -8.44 5.40
CA ALA A 107 10.01 -7.52 4.26
C ALA A 107 10.39 -6.08 4.65
N ALA A 108 9.94 -5.59 5.81
CA ALA A 108 10.32 -4.27 6.30
C ALA A 108 11.84 -4.17 6.56
N ALA A 109 12.44 -5.20 7.17
CA ALA A 109 13.89 -5.24 7.37
C ALA A 109 14.65 -5.26 6.03
N GLN A 110 14.20 -6.06 5.07
CA GLN A 110 14.78 -6.11 3.73
C GLN A 110 14.65 -4.78 2.99
N ALA A 111 13.52 -4.10 3.12
CA ALA A 111 13.29 -2.80 2.49
C ALA A 111 14.25 -1.73 3.03
N VAL A 112 14.53 -1.74 4.34
CA VAL A 112 15.52 -0.84 4.95
C VAL A 112 16.95 -1.20 4.51
N ILE A 113 17.33 -2.48 4.57
CA ILE A 113 18.70 -2.92 4.24
C ILE A 113 19.01 -2.75 2.75
N GLY A 114 18.03 -2.96 1.87
CA GLY A 114 18.19 -2.83 0.42
C GLY A 114 18.45 -1.40 -0.05
N LYS A 115 18.10 -0.37 0.75
CA LYS A 115 18.42 1.03 0.46
C LYS A 115 19.90 1.39 0.73
N THR A 116 20.61 0.57 1.50
CA THR A 116 21.95 0.89 2.01
C THR A 116 23.10 0.27 1.20
N GLY A 117 22.81 -0.37 0.06
CA GLY A 117 23.80 -0.93 -0.87
C GLY A 117 23.82 -0.18 -2.20
#